data_AF-A0AA38VX54-F1
#
_entry.id   AF-A0AA38VX54-F1
#
_cell.length_a   1.000
_cell.length_b   1.000
_cell.length_c   1.000
_cell.angle_alpha   90.00
_cell.angle_beta   90.00
_cell.angle_gamma   90.00
#
_symmetry.space_group_name_H-M   'P 1'
#
loop_
_entity.id
_entity.type
_entity.pdbx_description
1 polymer ?
#
loop_
_entity_poly.entity_id
_entity_poly.type
_entity_poly.pdbx_seq_one_letter_code
_entity_poly.pdbx_strand_id
1 'polypeptide(L)'
;MMNLFNKIKELIAALDCPYDFTLRDLIKPEPELFLSAILNFWLHRDTRMKLLRPDMDDLTILDEQRQQLEARILKLNAEISEFKESRENEMPLIQELDTKIKDVDRSVSALSNHQLSLESTVEKKEDAAKEMDEKISSAEFALVQSAQENASLRSEIVQSPDKLQVEFILAVIFEPMVLEEKKAVLVEAKNAERAAMQSFHEKTAILEVYTMASKKMTKHLKQMQALQEQVNSAKQVEKDVKVLKVKISDDGVLDKSLEAKLHEQQGRADQLEELLKQLEKERDLKREEATKELNNVRSQVEYNSHGLKQRRRNIEALDAEEAAINEKINMEKESAAAKQQLLQQKI
;
A
#
# COMPACT_ATOMS: atom_id res chain seq x y z
N MET A 1 15.62 -24.22 -58.27
CA MET A 1 14.70 -25.34 -58.59
C MET A 1 14.79 -26.47 -57.55
N MET A 2 15.97 -27.00 -57.23
CA MET A 2 16.13 -28.09 -56.25
C MET A 2 15.69 -27.73 -54.81
N ASN A 3 15.91 -26.50 -54.37
CA ASN A 3 15.45 -26.02 -53.05
C ASN A 3 13.91 -26.03 -52.93
N LEU A 4 13.20 -25.59 -53.99
CA LEU A 4 11.75 -25.62 -54.04
C LEU A 4 11.21 -27.05 -54.03
N PHE A 5 11.83 -27.94 -54.83
CA PHE A 5 11.50 -29.37 -54.84
C PHE A 5 11.61 -29.99 -53.44
N ASN A 6 12.72 -29.76 -52.73
CA ASN A 6 12.93 -30.30 -51.39
C ASN A 6 11.89 -29.78 -50.39
N LYS A 7 11.59 -28.47 -50.40
CA LYS A 7 10.58 -27.87 -49.52
C LYS A 7 9.17 -28.41 -49.78
N ILE A 8 8.78 -28.57 -51.04
CA ILE A 8 7.47 -29.14 -51.38
C ILE A 8 7.42 -30.61 -50.97
N LYS A 9 8.49 -31.37 -51.21
CA LYS A 9 8.58 -32.76 -50.79
C LYS A 9 8.44 -32.93 -49.27
N GLU A 10 9.13 -32.11 -48.48
CA GLU A 10 8.99 -32.09 -47.01
C GLU A 10 7.58 -31.71 -46.56
N LEU A 11 6.97 -30.72 -47.21
CA LEU A 11 5.60 -30.31 -46.91
C LEU A 11 4.61 -31.44 -47.20
N ILE A 12 4.67 -32.06 -48.39
CA ILE A 12 3.78 -33.16 -48.77
C ILE A 12 3.96 -34.36 -47.84
N ALA A 13 5.19 -34.66 -47.43
CA ALA A 13 5.47 -35.71 -46.45
C ALA A 13 4.84 -35.43 -45.08
N ALA A 14 4.78 -34.17 -44.66
CA ALA A 14 4.14 -33.76 -43.40
C ALA A 14 2.60 -33.75 -43.46
N LEU A 15 2.00 -33.81 -44.65
CA LEU A 15 0.55 -33.85 -44.86
C LEU A 15 -0.04 -35.26 -44.89
N ASP A 16 0.76 -36.29 -44.58
CA ASP A 16 0.40 -37.71 -44.70
C ASP A 16 -0.21 -38.06 -46.07
N CYS A 17 0.31 -37.42 -47.13
CA CYS A 17 -0.12 -37.72 -48.49
C CYS A 17 0.27 -39.17 -48.85
N PRO A 18 -0.67 -40.00 -49.35
CA PRO A 18 -0.37 -41.39 -49.69
C PRO A 18 0.55 -41.56 -50.91
N TYR A 19 0.94 -40.46 -51.56
CA TYR A 19 1.78 -40.45 -52.75
C TYR A 19 3.07 -39.67 -52.50
N ASP A 20 4.19 -40.22 -52.97
CA ASP A 20 5.50 -39.57 -52.90
C ASP A 20 5.63 -38.46 -53.95
N PHE A 21 6.03 -37.27 -53.52
CA PHE A 21 6.32 -36.16 -54.42
C PHE A 21 7.69 -36.34 -55.11
N THR A 22 7.69 -36.43 -56.44
CA THR A 22 8.89 -36.65 -57.28
C THR A 22 9.22 -35.42 -58.14
N LEU A 23 10.44 -35.37 -58.68
CA LEU A 23 10.87 -34.24 -59.53
C LEU A 23 10.03 -34.14 -60.81
N ARG A 24 9.42 -35.25 -61.25
CA ARG A 24 8.49 -35.30 -62.38
C ARG A 24 7.23 -34.48 -62.07
N ASP A 25 6.71 -34.57 -60.86
CA ASP A 25 5.49 -33.86 -60.43
C ASP A 25 5.69 -32.34 -60.40
N LEU A 26 6.95 -31.89 -60.27
CA LEU A 26 7.32 -30.48 -60.36
C LEU A 26 7.47 -29.97 -61.81
N ILE A 27 7.94 -30.82 -62.73
CA ILE A 27 8.24 -30.44 -64.13
C ILE A 27 7.04 -30.69 -65.06
N LYS A 28 6.26 -31.74 -64.79
CA LYS A 28 5.08 -32.14 -65.54
C LYS A 28 4.00 -32.61 -64.54
N PRO A 29 3.28 -31.67 -63.91
CA PRO A 29 2.35 -31.98 -62.84
C PRO A 29 1.14 -32.79 -63.34
N GLU A 30 0.81 -33.87 -62.62
CA GLU A 30 -0.50 -34.52 -62.61
C GLU A 30 -1.21 -34.09 -61.31
N PRO A 31 -1.96 -32.97 -61.35
CA PRO A 31 -2.07 -32.06 -60.20
C PRO A 31 -3.13 -32.47 -59.15
N GLU A 32 -4.00 -33.43 -59.43
CA GLU A 32 -5.24 -33.59 -58.66
C GLU A 32 -5.04 -34.18 -57.25
N LEU A 33 -4.03 -35.03 -57.05
CA LEU A 33 -3.84 -35.78 -55.79
C LEU A 33 -3.15 -34.93 -54.70
N PHE A 34 -2.05 -34.26 -55.04
CA PHE A 34 -1.31 -33.43 -54.09
C PHE A 34 -2.08 -32.17 -53.71
N LEU A 35 -2.80 -31.56 -54.67
CA LEU A 35 -3.64 -30.41 -54.40
C LEU A 35 -4.80 -30.77 -53.46
N SER A 36 -5.37 -31.96 -53.59
CA SER A 36 -6.41 -32.45 -52.68
C SER A 36 -5.89 -32.60 -51.24
N ALA A 37 -4.71 -33.20 -51.05
CA ALA A 37 -4.08 -33.32 -49.72
C ALA A 37 -3.78 -31.95 -49.09
N ILE A 38 -3.23 -31.00 -49.87
CA ILE A 38 -2.99 -29.63 -49.43
C ILE A 38 -4.31 -28.94 -49.05
N LEU A 39 -5.33 -29.04 -49.90
CA LEU A 39 -6.62 -28.40 -49.66
C LEU A 39 -7.31 -28.95 -48.41
N ASN A 40 -7.27 -30.27 -48.21
CA ASN A 40 -7.78 -30.92 -47.00
C ASN A 40 -7.06 -30.43 -45.74
N PHE A 41 -5.74 -30.28 -45.79
CA PHE A 41 -4.99 -29.71 -44.68
C PHE A 41 -5.42 -28.28 -44.36
N TRP A 42 -5.59 -27.43 -45.38
CA TRP A 42 -6.03 -26.05 -45.18
C TRP A 42 -7.44 -25.96 -44.60
N LEU A 43 -8.37 -26.80 -45.05
CA LEU A 43 -9.72 -26.89 -44.48
C LEU A 43 -9.70 -27.39 -43.03
N HIS A 44 -8.89 -28.41 -42.74
CA HIS A 44 -8.72 -28.92 -41.39
C HIS A 44 -8.10 -27.86 -40.47
N ARG A 45 -7.04 -27.17 -40.95
CA ARG A 45 -6.38 -26.07 -40.24
C ARG A 45 -7.35 -24.94 -39.96
N ASP A 46 -8.14 -24.50 -40.94
CA ASP A 46 -9.12 -23.42 -40.75
C ASP A 46 -10.18 -23.79 -39.69
N THR A 47 -10.68 -25.03 -39.75
CA THR A 47 -11.62 -25.56 -38.74
C THR A 47 -10.98 -25.58 -37.36
N ARG A 48 -9.73 -26.05 -37.25
CA ARG A 48 -8.97 -26.06 -35.99
C ARG A 48 -8.65 -24.66 -35.47
N MET A 49 -8.28 -23.73 -36.35
CA MET A 49 -8.01 -22.34 -35.98
C MET A 49 -9.26 -21.64 -35.47
N LYS A 50 -10.43 -21.93 -36.05
CA LYS A 50 -11.72 -21.44 -35.54
C LYS A 50 -12.04 -21.98 -34.15
N LEU A 51 -11.75 -23.25 -33.89
CA LEU A 51 -11.92 -23.86 -32.57
C LEU A 51 -10.95 -23.31 -31.52
N LEU A 52 -9.71 -22.99 -31.93
CA LEU A 52 -8.68 -22.41 -31.05
C LEU A 52 -8.79 -20.90 -30.89
N ARG A 53 -9.67 -20.24 -31.65
CA ARG A 53 -9.81 -18.78 -31.63
C ARG A 53 -10.16 -18.23 -30.23
N PRO A 54 -11.10 -18.84 -29.46
CA PRO A 54 -11.38 -18.39 -28.10
C PRO A 54 -10.13 -18.44 -27.21
N ASP A 55 -9.35 -19.51 -27.28
CA ASP A 55 -8.11 -19.64 -26.50
C ASP A 55 -7.07 -18.58 -26.89
N MET A 56 -6.99 -18.20 -28.18
CA MET A 56 -6.12 -17.14 -28.65
C MET A 56 -6.57 -15.75 -28.17
N ASP A 57 -7.88 -15.51 -28.17
CA ASP A 57 -8.47 -14.26 -27.69
C ASP A 57 -8.25 -14.13 -26.16
N ASP A 58 -8.45 -15.21 -25.40
CA ASP A 58 -8.16 -15.28 -23.96
C ASP A 58 -6.67 -15.06 -23.66
N LEU A 59 -5.77 -15.65 -24.46
CA LEU A 59 -4.33 -15.43 -24.32
C LEU A 59 -3.96 -13.96 -24.55
N THR A 60 -4.62 -13.30 -25.50
CA THR A 60 -4.41 -11.87 -25.78
C THR A 60 -4.87 -11.01 -24.60
N ILE A 61 -6.05 -11.31 -24.03
CA ILE A 61 -6.56 -10.61 -22.84
C ILE A 61 -5.64 -10.81 -21.64
N LEU A 62 -5.14 -12.03 -21.42
CA LEU A 62 -4.21 -12.32 -20.33
C LEU A 62 -2.88 -11.58 -20.50
N ASP A 63 -2.38 -11.45 -21.72
CA ASP A 63 -1.16 -10.67 -21.98
C ASP A 63 -1.37 -9.18 -21.72
N GLU A 64 -2.52 -8.62 -22.11
CA GLU A 64 -2.88 -7.23 -21.78
C GLU A 64 -2.98 -7.00 -20.27
N GLN A 65 -3.63 -7.91 -19.54
CA GLN A 65 -3.69 -7.85 -18.07
C GLN A 65 -2.32 -7.94 -17.42
N ARG A 66 -1.45 -8.83 -17.91
CA ARG A 66 -0.06 -8.95 -17.46
C ARG A 66 0.70 -7.64 -17.64
N GLN A 67 0.61 -7.03 -18.83
CA GLN A 67 1.27 -5.75 -19.12
C GLN A 67 0.75 -4.62 -18.21
N GLN A 68 -0.55 -4.57 -17.94
CA GLN A 68 -1.14 -3.59 -17.03
C GLN A 68 -0.63 -3.77 -15.58
N LEU A 69 -0.53 -5.01 -15.11
CA LEU A 69 0.01 -5.31 -13.79
C LEU A 69 1.50 -4.97 -13.69
N GLU A 70 2.30 -5.31 -14.70
CA GLU A 70 3.72 -4.94 -14.76
C GLU A 70 3.90 -3.42 -14.72
N ALA A 71 3.10 -2.66 -15.48
CA ALA A 71 3.12 -1.20 -15.44
C ALA A 71 2.74 -0.63 -14.06
N ARG A 72 1.74 -1.23 -13.39
CA ARG A 72 1.34 -0.83 -12.03
C ARG A 72 2.44 -1.13 -11.00
N ILE A 73 3.11 -2.27 -11.12
CA ILE A 73 4.25 -2.63 -10.26
C ILE A 73 5.38 -1.62 -10.44
N LEU A 74 5.72 -1.27 -11.68
CA LEU A 74 6.75 -0.26 -11.96
C LEU A 74 6.40 1.10 -11.35
N LYS A 75 5.14 1.54 -11.48
CA LYS A 75 4.67 2.78 -10.87
C LYS A 75 4.79 2.76 -9.35
N LEU A 76 4.31 1.70 -8.69
CA LEU A 76 4.38 1.58 -7.23
C LEU A 76 5.83 1.52 -6.73
N ASN A 77 6.73 0.86 -7.48
CA ASN A 77 8.15 0.82 -7.13
C ASN A 77 8.82 2.20 -7.24
N ALA A 78 8.42 3.01 -8.24
CA ALA A 78 8.89 4.39 -8.34
C ALA A 78 8.40 5.22 -7.15
N GLU A 79 7.11 5.16 -6.79
CA GLU A 79 6.55 5.84 -5.62
C GLU A 79 7.25 5.43 -4.32
N ILE A 80 7.50 4.12 -4.12
CA ILE A 80 8.24 3.61 -2.95
C ILE A 80 9.66 4.20 -2.89
N SER A 81 10.31 4.38 -4.05
CA SER A 81 11.66 4.91 -4.13
C SER A 81 11.69 6.40 -3.78
N GLU A 82 10.75 7.18 -4.30
CA GLU A 82 10.57 8.59 -3.94
C GLU A 82 10.29 8.78 -2.45
N PHE A 83 9.41 7.96 -1.86
CA PHE A 83 9.13 8.01 -0.41
C PHE A 83 10.37 7.67 0.44
N LYS A 84 11.18 6.70 0.01
CA LYS A 84 12.42 6.35 0.69
C LYS A 84 13.42 7.51 0.65
N GLU A 85 13.60 8.13 -0.51
CA GLU A 85 14.48 9.28 -0.69
C GLU A 85 14.02 10.47 0.16
N SER A 86 12.72 10.81 0.15
CA SER A 86 12.17 11.87 1.00
C SER A 86 12.43 11.61 2.48
N ARG A 87 12.21 10.37 2.94
CA ARG A 87 12.47 9.99 4.34
C ARG A 87 13.96 10.07 4.70
N GLU A 88 14.85 9.70 3.78
CA GLU A 88 16.29 9.80 3.98
C GLU A 88 16.74 11.27 4.07
N ASN A 89 16.16 12.14 3.25
CA ASN A 89 16.38 13.59 3.29
C ASN A 89 15.85 14.25 4.58
N GLU A 90 14.78 13.72 5.16
CA GLU A 90 14.21 14.22 6.44
C GLU A 90 14.94 13.69 7.68
N MET A 91 15.60 12.53 7.58
CA MET A 91 16.35 11.91 8.68
C MET A 91 17.34 12.84 9.41
N PRO A 92 18.19 13.64 8.74
CA PRO A 92 19.10 14.56 9.43
C PRO A 92 18.36 15.61 10.26
N LEU A 93 17.23 16.10 9.78
CA LEU A 93 16.40 17.08 10.50
C LEU A 93 15.82 16.46 11.78
N ILE A 94 15.36 15.21 11.70
CA ILE A 94 14.84 14.46 12.85
C ILE A 94 15.95 14.25 13.88
N GLN A 95 17.16 13.89 13.46
CA GLN A 95 18.32 13.73 14.35
C GLN A 95 18.70 15.05 15.03
N GLU A 96 18.69 16.17 14.30
CA GLU A 96 18.93 17.50 14.86
C GLU A 96 17.87 17.90 15.90
N LEU A 97 16.60 17.57 15.65
CA LEU A 97 15.54 17.83 16.62
C LEU A 97 15.68 16.95 17.87
N ASP A 98 16.03 15.67 17.71
CA ASP A 98 16.25 14.75 18.83
C ASP A 98 17.42 15.19 19.73
N THR A 99 18.52 15.69 19.13
CA THR A 99 19.63 16.25 19.91
C THR A 99 19.20 17.52 20.67
N LYS A 100 18.46 18.42 20.03
CA LYS A 100 17.91 19.62 20.69
C LYS A 100 16.97 19.26 21.84
N ILE A 101 16.08 18.27 21.66
CA ILE A 101 15.18 17.81 22.72
C ILE A 101 15.98 17.30 23.92
N LYS A 102 16.98 16.45 23.68
CA LYS A 102 17.86 15.94 24.74
C LYS A 102 18.60 17.06 25.49
N ASP A 103 19.02 18.11 24.80
CA ASP A 103 19.69 19.25 25.43
C ASP A 103 18.73 20.11 26.26
N VAL A 104 17.48 20.28 25.79
CA VAL A 104 16.44 20.94 26.60
C VAL A 104 16.13 20.12 27.85
N ASP A 105 15.97 18.80 27.74
CA ASP A 105 15.68 17.94 28.89
C ASP A 105 16.80 17.97 29.94
N ARG A 106 18.07 17.98 29.50
CA ARG A 106 19.23 18.19 30.39
C ARG A 106 19.17 19.55 31.08
N SER A 107 18.83 20.60 30.35
CA SER A 107 18.72 21.96 30.89
C SER A 107 17.59 22.08 31.91
N VAL A 108 16.42 21.48 31.62
CA VAL A 108 15.27 21.42 32.54
C VAL A 108 15.66 20.68 33.82
N SER A 109 16.33 19.53 33.69
CA SER A 109 16.79 18.74 34.84
C SER A 109 17.79 19.52 35.70
N ALA A 110 18.74 20.22 35.07
CA ALA A 110 19.70 21.07 35.76
C ALA A 110 19.02 22.24 36.51
N LEU A 111 18.06 22.92 35.86
CA LEU A 111 17.29 24.00 36.48
C LEU A 111 16.43 23.49 37.63
N SER A 112 15.80 22.32 37.50
CA SER A 112 15.03 21.69 38.58
C SER A 112 15.89 21.40 39.79
N ASN A 113 17.10 20.86 39.59
CA ASN A 113 18.05 20.63 40.68
C ASN A 113 18.50 21.94 41.33
N HIS A 114 18.72 22.98 40.52
CA HIS A 114 19.08 24.31 41.03
C HIS A 114 17.94 24.92 41.86
N GLN A 115 16.69 24.78 41.41
CA GLN A 115 15.52 25.24 42.15
C GLN A 115 15.41 24.56 43.51
N LEU A 116 15.55 23.24 43.59
CA LEU A 116 15.54 22.51 44.87
C LEU A 116 16.65 22.98 45.81
N SER A 117 17.85 23.26 45.29
CA SER A 117 18.94 23.82 46.08
C SER A 117 18.61 25.21 46.61
N LEU A 118 17.97 26.05 45.79
CA LEU A 118 17.55 27.41 46.18
C LEU A 118 16.47 27.37 47.26
N GLU A 119 15.46 26.53 47.10
CA GLU A 119 14.40 26.31 48.10
C GLU A 119 15.00 25.94 49.46
N SER A 120 15.96 24.99 49.50
CA SER A 120 16.67 24.65 50.74
C SER A 120 17.47 25.82 51.33
N THR A 121 18.06 26.69 50.50
CA THR A 121 18.76 27.88 51.01
C THR A 121 17.81 28.94 51.54
N VAL A 122 16.63 29.10 50.93
CA VAL A 122 15.59 30.04 51.40
C VAL A 122 15.09 29.58 52.76
N GLU A 123 14.75 28.31 52.93
CA GLU A 123 14.30 27.75 54.21
C GLU A 123 15.33 28.00 55.33
N LYS A 124 16.62 27.73 55.06
CA LYS A 124 17.70 28.03 56.01
C LYS A 124 17.80 29.51 56.38
N LYS A 125 17.54 30.41 55.43
CA LYS A 125 17.58 31.86 55.66
C LYS A 125 16.35 32.33 56.44
N GLU A 126 15.18 31.75 56.21
CA GLU A 126 13.97 32.02 56.99
C GLU A 126 14.14 31.58 58.45
N ASP A 127 14.73 30.41 58.69
CA ASP A 127 15.01 29.95 60.05
C ASP A 127 16.00 30.86 60.78
N ALA A 128 17.07 31.28 60.10
CA ALA A 128 18.02 32.25 60.65
C ALA A 128 17.38 33.62 60.92
N ALA A 129 16.43 34.06 60.09
CA ALA A 129 15.69 35.30 60.30
C ALA A 129 14.81 35.21 61.55
N LYS A 130 14.06 34.11 61.73
CA LYS A 130 13.27 33.86 62.95
C LYS A 130 14.14 33.88 64.21
N GLU A 131 15.31 33.23 64.17
CA GLU A 131 16.26 33.24 65.29
C GLU A 131 16.75 34.67 65.62
N MET A 132 16.99 35.51 64.60
CA MET A 132 17.36 36.91 64.83
C MET A 132 16.20 37.74 65.39
N ASP A 133 14.96 37.53 64.93
CA ASP A 133 13.78 38.22 65.47
C ASP A 133 13.54 37.86 66.95
N GLU A 134 13.77 36.61 67.34
CA GLU A 134 13.74 36.19 68.74
C GLU A 134 14.81 36.91 69.57
N LYS A 135 16.04 37.04 69.03
CA LYS A 135 17.12 37.80 69.69
C LYS A 135 16.81 39.29 69.82
N ILE A 136 16.22 39.90 68.80
CA ILE A 136 15.79 41.31 68.84
C ILE A 136 14.72 41.48 69.92
N SER A 137 13.70 40.64 69.94
CA SER A 137 12.63 40.69 70.95
C SER A 137 13.19 40.55 72.37
N SER A 138 14.17 39.66 72.57
CA SER A 138 14.89 39.50 73.85
C SER A 138 15.67 40.76 74.24
N ALA A 139 16.38 41.38 73.29
CA ALA A 139 17.13 42.62 73.53
C ALA A 139 16.22 43.82 73.82
N GLU A 140 15.09 43.95 73.12
CA GLU A 140 14.06 44.97 73.38
C GLU A 140 13.48 44.84 74.79
N PHE A 141 13.19 43.60 75.21
CA PHE A 141 12.74 43.33 76.58
C PHE A 141 13.77 43.78 77.62
N ALA A 142 15.05 43.46 77.42
CA ALA A 142 16.13 43.89 78.30
C ALA A 142 16.30 45.43 78.33
N LEU A 143 16.14 46.09 77.18
CA LEU A 143 16.20 47.55 77.08
C LEU A 143 15.07 48.21 77.89
N VAL A 144 13.84 47.70 77.80
CA VAL A 144 12.70 48.19 78.58
C VAL A 144 12.94 48.02 80.08
N GLN A 145 13.49 46.88 80.50
CA GLN A 145 13.86 46.66 81.90
C GLN A 145 14.90 47.66 82.39
N SER A 146 15.96 47.86 81.61
CA SER A 146 17.00 48.86 81.92
C SER A 146 16.45 50.29 81.95
N ALA A 147 15.53 50.64 81.05
CA ALA A 147 14.86 51.94 81.06
C ALA A 147 13.99 52.14 82.31
N GLN A 148 13.33 51.09 82.79
CA GLN A 148 12.52 51.12 84.01
C GLN A 148 13.38 51.26 85.27
N GLU A 149 14.53 50.57 85.33
CA GLU A 149 15.54 50.77 86.39
C GLU A 149 16.10 52.19 86.37
N ASN A 150 16.38 52.73 85.18
CA ASN A 150 16.79 54.13 85.00
C ASN A 150 15.71 55.12 85.48
N ALA A 151 14.44 54.84 85.23
CA ALA A 151 13.32 55.65 85.73
C ALA A 151 13.21 55.57 87.26
N SER A 152 13.46 54.40 87.86
CA SER A 152 13.53 54.22 89.31
C SER A 152 14.67 55.03 89.93
N LEU A 153 15.87 55.00 89.33
CA LEU A 153 17.02 55.81 89.76
C LEU A 153 16.75 57.31 89.61
N ARG A 154 16.06 57.72 88.53
CA ARG A 154 15.60 59.11 88.36
C ARG A 154 14.57 59.53 89.41
N SER A 155 13.81 58.59 89.99
CA SER A 155 12.85 58.88 91.07
C SER A 155 13.50 59.09 92.45
N GLU A 156 14.77 58.70 92.63
CA GLU A 156 15.56 58.94 93.84
C GLU A 156 16.30 60.30 93.85
N ILE A 157 16.30 61.02 92.72
CA ILE A 157 16.95 62.34 92.61
C ILE A 157 15.94 63.42 92.98
N VAL A 158 15.96 63.84 94.26
CA VAL A 158 15.22 64.99 94.78
C VAL A 158 16.01 66.29 94.55
N GLN A 159 15.27 67.38 94.35
CA GLN A 159 15.64 68.81 94.36
C GLN A 159 15.69 69.50 92.99
N SER A 160 14.58 70.15 92.64
CA SER A 160 14.61 71.43 91.92
C SER A 160 15.22 72.49 92.84
N PRO A 161 15.99 73.45 92.32
CA PRO A 161 15.37 74.75 92.17
C PRO A 161 15.61 75.36 90.79
N ASP A 162 14.49 75.55 90.09
CA ASP A 162 14.21 76.70 89.24
C ASP A 162 14.90 77.95 89.77
N LYS A 163 15.98 78.37 89.09
CA LYS A 163 16.50 79.75 89.08
C LYS A 163 17.67 79.94 88.10
N LEU A 164 17.54 79.47 86.85
CA LEU A 164 18.42 79.89 85.74
C LEU A 164 17.65 80.03 84.40
N GLN A 165 16.33 80.30 84.47
CA GLN A 165 15.46 80.37 83.29
C GLN A 165 15.44 81.73 82.57
N VAL A 166 16.12 82.76 83.07
CA VAL A 166 16.00 84.11 82.50
C VAL A 166 17.27 84.57 81.79
N GLU A 167 18.43 84.01 82.10
CA GLU A 167 19.72 84.46 81.54
C GLU A 167 20.21 83.64 80.34
N PHE A 168 19.66 82.42 80.14
CA PHE A 168 19.93 81.61 78.96
C PHE A 168 19.15 82.08 77.71
N ILE A 169 18.05 82.82 77.91
CA ILE A 169 17.14 83.22 76.83
C ILE A 169 17.71 84.38 75.98
N LEU A 170 18.69 85.16 76.46
CA LEU A 170 19.17 86.33 75.69
C LEU A 170 20.52 86.14 74.99
N ALA A 171 21.40 85.25 75.50
CA ALA A 171 22.69 84.96 74.85
C ALA A 171 22.60 83.85 73.78
N VAL A 172 21.57 83.00 73.85
CA VAL A 172 21.44 81.80 73.00
C VAL A 172 20.59 82.07 71.76
N ILE A 173 19.91 83.21 71.61
CA ILE A 173 18.94 83.37 70.52
C ILE A 173 19.53 83.92 69.21
N PHE A 174 20.62 84.72 69.24
CA PHE A 174 21.02 85.49 68.05
C PHE A 174 22.23 84.95 67.25
N GLU A 175 23.15 84.22 67.86
CA GLU A 175 24.26 83.57 67.16
C GLU A 175 23.93 82.21 66.52
N PRO A 176 23.12 81.33 67.14
CA PRO A 176 22.73 80.09 66.46
C PRO A 176 21.73 80.36 65.33
N MET A 177 20.96 81.46 65.32
CA MET A 177 19.95 81.70 64.28
C MET A 177 20.51 81.68 62.84
N VAL A 178 21.74 82.16 62.61
CA VAL A 178 22.41 82.13 61.29
C VAL A 178 23.05 80.76 60.98
N LEU A 179 23.53 80.04 62.01
CA LEU A 179 24.03 78.67 61.89
C LEU A 179 22.88 77.66 61.71
N GLU A 180 21.72 77.98 62.27
CA GLU A 180 20.48 77.22 62.29
C GLU A 180 19.70 77.42 61.00
N GLU A 181 19.75 78.61 60.39
CA GLU A 181 19.33 78.82 59.00
C GLU A 181 20.20 77.99 58.02
N LYS A 182 21.55 78.00 58.19
CA LYS A 182 22.43 77.16 57.37
C LYS A 182 22.22 75.66 57.59
N LYS A 183 21.95 75.23 58.82
CA LYS A 183 21.57 73.84 59.15
C LYS A 183 20.19 73.48 58.59
N ALA A 184 19.22 74.40 58.62
CA ALA A 184 17.89 74.21 58.07
C ALA A 184 17.96 74.02 56.55
N VAL A 185 18.70 74.86 55.83
CA VAL A 185 18.93 74.70 54.38
C VAL A 185 19.64 73.37 54.07
N LEU A 186 20.61 72.95 54.88
CA LEU A 186 21.28 71.65 54.72
C LEU A 186 20.32 70.47 54.96
N VAL A 187 19.47 70.55 55.99
CA VAL A 187 18.46 69.52 56.31
C VAL A 187 17.39 69.46 55.24
N GLU A 188 16.94 70.61 54.73
CA GLU A 188 15.98 70.71 53.63
C GLU A 188 16.57 70.14 52.34
N ALA A 189 17.82 70.47 52.00
CA ALA A 189 18.53 69.88 50.86
C ALA A 189 18.67 68.36 50.99
N LYS A 190 19.00 67.85 52.18
CA LYS A 190 19.12 66.40 52.45
C LYS A 190 17.77 65.68 52.42
N ASN A 191 16.69 66.35 52.84
CA ASN A 191 15.33 65.82 52.73
C ASN A 191 14.85 65.81 51.26
N ALA A 192 15.16 66.86 50.49
CA ALA A 192 14.90 66.92 49.07
C ALA A 192 15.68 65.85 48.29
N GLU A 193 16.95 65.62 48.64
CA GLU A 193 17.76 64.51 48.12
C GLU A 193 17.11 63.16 48.43
N ARG A 194 16.70 62.92 49.68
CA ARG A 194 16.04 61.68 50.08
C ARG A 194 14.71 61.47 49.34
N ALA A 195 13.93 62.53 49.15
CA ALA A 195 12.68 62.50 48.38
C ALA A 195 12.92 62.23 46.88
N ALA A 196 13.95 62.84 46.28
CA ALA A 196 14.34 62.57 44.91
C ALA A 196 14.82 61.13 44.73
N MET A 197 15.59 60.60 45.69
CA MET A 197 16.06 59.22 45.68
C MET A 197 14.89 58.23 45.81
N GLN A 198 13.94 58.46 46.73
CA GLN A 198 12.70 57.67 46.81
C GLN A 198 11.92 57.70 45.49
N SER A 199 11.69 58.88 44.93
CA SER A 199 10.98 59.03 43.64
C SER A 199 11.69 58.29 42.50
N PHE A 200 13.02 58.29 42.47
CA PHE A 200 13.79 57.54 41.49
C PHE A 200 13.61 56.02 41.65
N HIS A 201 13.62 55.51 42.88
CA HIS A 201 13.43 54.09 43.15
C HIS A 201 12.00 53.65 42.79
N GLU A 202 10.99 54.46 43.12
CA GLU A 202 9.59 54.21 42.73
C GLU A 202 9.41 54.16 41.20
N LYS A 203 9.95 55.14 40.47
CA LYS A 203 9.90 55.15 39.00
C LYS A 203 10.62 53.93 38.40
N THR A 204 11.74 53.53 38.99
CA THR A 204 12.49 52.34 38.55
C THR A 204 11.67 51.07 38.76
N ALA A 205 11.03 50.91 39.93
CA ALA A 205 10.15 49.77 40.20
C ALA A 205 8.95 49.72 39.22
N ILE A 206 8.34 50.86 38.91
CA ILE A 206 7.25 50.94 37.92
C ILE A 206 7.73 50.51 36.53
N LEU A 207 8.92 50.96 36.11
CA LEU A 207 9.50 50.61 34.82
C LEU A 207 9.79 49.10 34.70
N GLU A 208 10.28 48.48 35.76
CA GLU A 208 10.52 47.03 35.82
C GLU A 208 9.22 46.24 35.65
N VAL A 209 8.16 46.63 36.36
CA VAL A 209 6.82 46.03 36.22
C VAL A 209 6.32 46.16 34.78
N TYR A 210 6.43 47.35 34.18
CA TYR A 210 6.03 47.57 32.78
C TYR A 210 6.83 46.71 31.80
N THR A 211 8.13 46.57 32.03
CA THR A 211 9.01 45.74 31.20
C THR A 211 8.61 44.27 31.29
N MET A 212 8.31 43.78 32.50
CA MET A 212 7.82 42.41 32.70
C MET A 212 6.45 42.19 32.04
N ALA A 213 5.53 43.15 32.16
CA ALA A 213 4.22 43.10 31.52
C ALA A 213 4.34 43.05 29.99
N SER A 214 5.18 43.90 29.40
CA SER A 214 5.44 43.93 27.95
C SER A 214 6.05 42.61 27.45
N LYS A 215 7.00 42.03 28.19
CA LYS A 215 7.56 40.69 27.88
C LYS A 215 6.48 39.61 27.90
N LYS A 216 5.59 39.63 28.91
CA LYS A 216 4.45 38.68 28.99
C LYS A 216 3.48 38.86 27.83
N MET A 217 3.09 40.10 27.50
CA MET A 217 2.23 40.39 26.34
C MET A 217 2.84 39.88 25.04
N THR A 218 4.13 40.12 24.82
CA THR A 218 4.83 39.64 23.61
C THR A 218 4.83 38.11 23.54
N LYS A 219 5.04 37.41 24.66
CA LYS A 219 4.95 35.95 24.72
C LYS A 219 3.54 35.46 24.37
N HIS A 220 2.50 36.06 24.95
CA HIS A 220 1.11 35.69 24.67
C HIS A 220 0.71 35.99 23.23
N LEU A 221 1.18 37.08 22.64
CA LEU A 221 0.93 37.40 21.23
C LEU A 221 1.48 36.30 20.30
N LYS A 222 2.72 35.84 20.54
CA LYS A 222 3.31 34.73 19.78
C LYS A 222 2.50 33.43 19.93
N GLN A 223 2.06 33.12 21.15
CA GLN A 223 1.20 31.96 21.40
C GLN A 223 -0.13 32.06 20.65
N MET A 224 -0.75 33.25 20.62
CA MET A 224 -2.00 33.49 19.92
C MET A 224 -1.84 33.33 18.39
N GLN A 225 -0.72 33.79 17.83
CA GLN A 225 -0.40 33.60 16.41
C GLN A 225 -0.25 32.11 16.07
N ALA A 226 0.49 31.35 16.88
CA ALA A 226 0.65 29.91 16.68
C ALA A 226 -0.69 29.16 16.77
N LEU A 227 -1.55 29.52 17.73
CA LEU A 227 -2.91 28.99 17.85
C LEU A 227 -3.76 29.30 16.60
N GLN A 228 -3.64 30.51 16.06
CA GLN A 228 -4.37 30.91 14.86
C GLN A 228 -3.96 30.08 13.63
N GLU A 229 -2.67 29.79 13.47
CA GLU A 229 -2.16 28.93 12.41
C GLU A 229 -2.66 27.49 12.56
N GLN A 230 -2.65 26.95 13.78
CA GLN A 230 -3.20 25.61 14.06
C GLN A 230 -4.70 25.53 13.75
N VAL A 231 -5.49 26.56 14.11
CA VAL A 231 -6.91 26.63 13.77
C VAL A 231 -7.14 26.67 12.27
N ASN A 232 -6.31 27.40 11.52
CA ASN A 232 -6.41 27.45 10.06
C ASN A 232 -6.08 26.09 9.42
N SER A 233 -5.05 25.41 9.90
CA SER A 233 -4.69 24.05 9.47
C SER A 233 -5.82 23.05 9.78
N ALA A 234 -6.38 23.09 11.00
CA ALA A 234 -7.49 22.23 11.40
C ALA A 234 -8.74 22.43 10.52
N LYS A 235 -9.06 23.67 10.16
CA LYS A 235 -10.16 23.98 9.22
C LYS A 235 -9.92 23.40 7.82
N GLN A 236 -8.66 23.34 7.37
CA GLN A 236 -8.33 22.73 6.09
C GLN A 236 -8.50 21.20 6.16
N VAL A 237 -7.99 20.57 7.21
CA VAL A 237 -8.18 19.14 7.46
C VAL A 237 -9.68 18.77 7.54
N GLU A 238 -10.51 19.60 8.16
CA GLU A 238 -11.96 19.38 8.22
C GLU A 238 -12.61 19.36 6.83
N LYS A 239 -12.16 20.22 5.92
CA LYS A 239 -12.63 20.22 4.52
C LYS A 239 -12.20 18.95 3.79
N ASP A 240 -10.95 18.55 3.97
CA ASP A 240 -10.41 17.34 3.32
C ASP A 240 -11.14 16.09 3.81
N VAL A 241 -11.47 16.01 5.11
CA VAL A 241 -12.30 14.93 5.67
C VAL A 241 -13.68 14.88 5.04
N LYS A 242 -14.33 16.03 4.80
CA LYS A 242 -15.63 16.08 4.11
C LYS A 242 -15.53 15.56 2.68
N VAL A 243 -14.48 15.94 1.95
CA VAL A 243 -14.23 15.45 0.58
C VAL A 243 -13.99 13.94 0.57
N LEU A 244 -13.16 13.42 1.49
CA LEU A 244 -12.89 11.99 1.59
C LEU A 244 -14.14 11.20 1.96
N LYS A 245 -15.00 11.72 2.83
CA LYS A 245 -16.26 11.07 3.21
C LYS A 245 -17.20 10.89 2.02
N VAL A 246 -17.26 11.88 1.12
CA VAL A 246 -18.05 11.77 -0.13
C VAL A 246 -17.46 10.70 -1.03
N LYS A 247 -16.14 10.71 -1.25
CA LYS A 247 -15.46 9.69 -2.08
C LYS A 247 -15.69 8.26 -1.57
N ILE A 248 -15.56 8.03 -0.26
CA ILE A 248 -15.83 6.72 0.35
C ILE A 248 -17.28 6.26 0.10
N SER A 249 -18.24 7.19 0.13
CA SER A 249 -19.63 6.87 -0.18
C SER A 249 -19.81 6.46 -1.65
N ASP A 250 -19.16 7.18 -2.57
CA ASP A 250 -19.22 6.89 -4.00
C ASP A 250 -18.56 5.55 -4.34
N ASP A 251 -17.38 5.30 -3.77
CA ASP A 251 -16.65 4.02 -3.90
C ASP A 251 -17.49 2.86 -3.36
N GLY A 252 -18.18 3.03 -2.23
CA GLY A 252 -19.08 2.03 -1.68
C GLY A 252 -20.30 1.71 -2.57
N VAL A 253 -20.74 2.64 -3.44
CA VAL A 253 -21.77 2.37 -4.45
C VAL A 253 -21.17 1.58 -5.62
N LEU A 254 -19.95 1.92 -6.05
CA LEU A 254 -19.25 1.19 -7.11
C LEU A 254 -18.98 -0.26 -6.72
N ASP A 255 -18.53 -0.52 -5.49
CA ASP A 255 -18.28 -1.86 -4.97
C ASP A 255 -19.52 -2.74 -5.04
N LYS A 256 -20.67 -2.24 -4.56
CA LYS A 256 -21.95 -2.96 -4.63
C LYS A 256 -22.37 -3.26 -6.08
N SER A 257 -22.12 -2.32 -7.00
CA SER A 257 -22.41 -2.55 -8.42
C SER A 257 -21.50 -3.62 -9.03
N LEU A 258 -20.24 -3.68 -8.63
CA LEU A 258 -19.30 -4.70 -9.10
C LEU A 258 -19.62 -6.07 -8.51
N GLU A 259 -19.98 -6.14 -7.23
CA GLU A 259 -20.41 -7.36 -6.56
C GLU A 259 -21.66 -7.97 -7.23
N ALA A 260 -22.64 -7.13 -7.58
CA ALA A 260 -23.82 -7.56 -8.34
C ALA A 260 -23.45 -8.13 -9.72
N LYS A 261 -22.53 -7.48 -10.46
CA LYS A 261 -22.06 -7.97 -11.75
C LYS A 261 -21.30 -9.28 -11.63
N LEU A 262 -20.48 -9.45 -10.60
CA LEU A 262 -19.76 -10.69 -10.34
C LEU A 262 -20.75 -11.83 -10.11
N HIS A 263 -21.77 -11.61 -9.28
CA HIS A 263 -22.77 -12.63 -9.01
C HIS A 263 -23.58 -13.02 -10.25
N GLU A 264 -23.91 -12.05 -11.12
CA GLU A 264 -24.56 -12.31 -12.40
C GLU A 264 -23.67 -13.17 -13.32
N GLN A 265 -22.37 -12.85 -13.43
CA GLN A 265 -21.44 -13.62 -14.25
C GLN A 265 -21.23 -15.04 -13.71
N GLN A 266 -21.16 -15.19 -12.38
CA GLN A 266 -21.10 -16.51 -11.75
C GLN A 266 -22.33 -17.34 -12.11
N GLY A 267 -23.54 -16.76 -12.03
CA GLY A 267 -24.76 -17.45 -12.41
C GLY A 267 -24.78 -17.89 -13.87
N ARG A 268 -24.19 -17.10 -14.78
CA ARG A 268 -24.03 -17.48 -16.20
C ARG A 268 -23.03 -18.62 -16.38
N ALA A 269 -21.92 -18.60 -15.64
CA ALA A 269 -20.93 -19.67 -15.66
C ALA A 269 -21.53 -21.00 -15.23
N ASP A 270 -22.29 -21.00 -14.13
CA ASP A 270 -22.96 -22.20 -13.60
C ASP A 270 -23.97 -22.78 -14.62
N GLN A 271 -24.71 -21.91 -15.32
CA GLN A 271 -25.63 -22.31 -16.40
C GLN A 271 -24.91 -22.97 -17.57
N LEU A 272 -23.77 -22.41 -17.99
CA LEU A 272 -22.96 -22.95 -19.08
C LEU A 272 -22.34 -24.30 -18.70
N GLU A 273 -21.90 -24.45 -17.45
CA GLU A 273 -21.36 -25.72 -16.94
C GLU A 273 -22.42 -26.83 -16.97
N GLU A 274 -23.67 -26.51 -16.58
CA GLU A 274 -24.77 -27.48 -16.64
C GLU A 274 -25.12 -27.87 -18.08
N LEU A 275 -25.12 -26.92 -19.01
CA LEU A 275 -25.32 -27.19 -20.44
C LEU A 275 -24.20 -28.08 -21.01
N LEU A 276 -22.94 -27.83 -20.65
CA LEU A 276 -21.82 -28.68 -21.05
C LEU A 276 -21.99 -30.12 -20.58
N LYS A 277 -22.37 -30.32 -19.31
CA LYS A 277 -22.64 -31.66 -18.76
C LYS A 277 -23.77 -32.38 -19.52
N GLN A 278 -24.80 -31.67 -19.96
CA GLN A 278 -25.89 -32.25 -20.76
C GLN A 278 -25.41 -32.66 -22.15
N LEU A 279 -24.65 -31.80 -22.83
CA LEU A 279 -24.09 -32.08 -24.16
C LEU A 279 -23.08 -33.24 -24.13
N GLU A 280 -22.28 -33.36 -23.08
CA GLU A 280 -21.38 -34.49 -22.90
C GLU A 280 -22.13 -35.82 -22.79
N LYS A 281 -23.21 -35.85 -22.00
CA LYS A 281 -24.09 -37.04 -21.90
C LYS A 281 -24.72 -37.39 -23.23
N GLU A 282 -25.21 -36.40 -23.98
CA GLU A 282 -25.82 -36.62 -25.30
C GLU A 282 -24.78 -37.15 -26.31
N ARG A 283 -23.57 -36.59 -26.31
CA ARG A 283 -22.45 -37.06 -27.15
C ARG A 283 -22.14 -38.52 -26.86
N ASP A 284 -22.05 -38.89 -25.59
CA ASP A 284 -21.68 -40.25 -25.19
C ASP A 284 -22.78 -41.26 -25.55
N LEU A 285 -24.04 -40.88 -25.36
CA LEU A 285 -25.19 -41.69 -25.78
C LEU A 285 -25.18 -41.93 -27.31
N LYS A 286 -24.99 -40.87 -28.11
CA LYS A 286 -24.90 -40.97 -29.58
C LYS A 286 -23.71 -41.83 -30.03
N ARG A 287 -22.57 -41.74 -29.35
CA ARG A 287 -21.40 -42.60 -29.63
C ARG A 287 -21.70 -44.06 -29.33
N GLU A 288 -22.41 -44.35 -28.24
CA GLU A 288 -22.78 -45.70 -27.88
C GLU A 288 -23.78 -46.29 -28.91
N GLU A 289 -24.79 -45.51 -29.31
CA GLU A 289 -25.74 -45.88 -30.36
C GLU A 289 -25.06 -46.16 -31.70
N ALA A 290 -24.22 -45.24 -32.18
CA ALA A 290 -23.46 -45.42 -33.42
C ALA A 290 -22.55 -46.66 -33.38
N THR A 291 -21.95 -46.93 -32.22
CA THR A 291 -21.10 -48.12 -32.02
C THR A 291 -21.92 -49.40 -32.09
N LYS A 292 -23.12 -49.42 -31.50
CA LYS A 292 -24.06 -50.56 -31.58
C LYS A 292 -24.52 -50.81 -33.02
N GLU A 293 -24.88 -49.75 -33.76
CA GLU A 293 -25.26 -49.85 -35.17
C GLU A 293 -24.12 -50.38 -36.03
N LEU A 294 -22.91 -49.85 -35.86
CA LEU A 294 -21.73 -50.30 -36.59
C LEU A 294 -21.45 -51.79 -36.36
N ASN A 295 -21.52 -52.23 -35.10
CA ASN A 295 -21.33 -53.65 -34.77
C ASN A 295 -22.39 -54.54 -35.42
N ASN A 296 -23.66 -54.11 -35.42
CA ASN A 296 -24.73 -54.84 -36.08
C ASN A 296 -24.51 -54.97 -37.61
N VAL A 297 -24.19 -53.84 -38.27
CA VAL A 297 -23.88 -53.83 -39.71
C VAL A 297 -22.68 -54.72 -40.02
N ARG A 298 -21.64 -54.67 -39.19
CA ARG A 298 -20.46 -55.51 -39.32
C ARG A 298 -20.83 -57.00 -39.25
N SER A 299 -21.62 -57.41 -38.26
CA SER A 299 -22.09 -58.80 -38.16
C SER A 299 -22.93 -59.22 -39.36
N GLN A 300 -23.79 -58.33 -39.89
CA GLN A 300 -24.57 -58.62 -41.10
C GLN A 300 -23.70 -58.78 -42.34
N VAL A 301 -22.68 -57.94 -42.50
CA VAL A 301 -21.70 -58.02 -43.59
C VAL A 301 -20.88 -59.31 -43.50
N GLU A 302 -20.43 -59.67 -42.29
CA GLU A 302 -19.71 -60.93 -42.03
C GLU A 302 -20.59 -62.15 -42.39
N TYR A 303 -21.86 -62.16 -41.99
CA TYR A 303 -22.83 -63.21 -42.35
C TYR A 303 -23.01 -63.33 -43.87
N ASN A 304 -23.26 -62.21 -44.55
CA ASN A 304 -23.45 -62.18 -46.00
C ASN A 304 -22.17 -62.63 -46.74
N SER A 305 -20.99 -62.22 -46.26
CA SER A 305 -19.69 -62.62 -46.81
C SER A 305 -19.48 -64.13 -46.71
N HIS A 306 -19.83 -64.75 -45.60
CA HIS A 306 -19.79 -66.21 -45.45
C HIS A 306 -20.74 -66.91 -46.45
N GLY A 307 -21.97 -66.40 -46.60
CA GLY A 307 -22.91 -66.92 -47.60
C GLY A 307 -22.40 -66.83 -49.03
N LEU A 308 -21.80 -65.69 -49.41
CA LEU A 308 -21.19 -65.50 -50.73
C LEU A 308 -19.97 -66.39 -50.95
N LYS A 309 -19.11 -66.56 -49.94
CA LYS A 309 -17.98 -67.49 -50.00
C LYS A 309 -18.45 -68.93 -50.22
N GLN A 310 -19.52 -69.35 -49.55
CA GLN A 310 -20.08 -70.69 -49.74
C GLN A 310 -20.65 -70.88 -51.14
N ARG A 311 -21.40 -69.90 -51.66
CA ARG A 311 -21.90 -69.93 -53.04
C ARG A 311 -20.77 -69.99 -54.06
N ARG A 312 -19.70 -69.23 -53.86
CA ARG A 312 -18.51 -69.28 -54.73
C ARG A 312 -17.90 -70.68 -54.78
N ARG A 313 -17.69 -71.33 -53.64
CA ARG A 313 -17.19 -72.71 -53.59
C ARG A 313 -18.09 -73.69 -54.33
N ASN A 314 -19.42 -73.53 -54.23
CA ASN A 314 -20.36 -74.37 -54.95
C ASN A 314 -20.27 -74.17 -56.47
N ILE A 315 -20.10 -72.92 -56.94
CA ILE A 315 -19.89 -72.62 -58.37
C ILE A 315 -18.57 -73.22 -58.85
N GLU A 316 -17.48 -73.01 -58.11
CA GLU A 316 -16.16 -73.59 -58.42
C GLU A 316 -16.22 -75.12 -58.54
N ALA A 317 -17.03 -75.80 -57.70
CA ALA A 317 -17.26 -77.23 -57.80
C ALA A 317 -18.05 -77.63 -59.07
N LEU A 318 -19.09 -76.87 -59.43
CA LEU A 318 -19.86 -77.10 -60.66
C LEU A 318 -19.02 -76.88 -61.91
N ASP A 319 -18.18 -75.84 -61.94
CA ASP A 319 -17.25 -75.57 -63.04
C ASP A 319 -16.25 -76.73 -63.22
N ALA A 320 -15.78 -77.32 -62.11
CA ALA A 320 -14.91 -78.51 -62.14
C ALA A 320 -15.63 -79.76 -62.66
N GLU A 321 -16.91 -79.96 -62.29
CA GLU A 321 -17.74 -81.03 -62.85
C GLU A 321 -18.00 -80.85 -64.34
N GLU A 322 -18.32 -79.63 -64.78
CA GLU A 322 -18.52 -79.30 -66.19
C GLU A 322 -17.24 -79.56 -67.00
N ALA A 323 -16.08 -79.13 -66.50
CA ALA A 323 -14.79 -79.41 -67.13
C ALA A 323 -14.55 -80.93 -67.29
N ALA A 324 -14.84 -81.72 -66.24
CA ALA A 324 -14.71 -83.17 -66.28
C ALA A 324 -15.69 -83.84 -67.27
N ILE A 325 -16.93 -83.34 -67.38
CA ILE A 325 -17.91 -83.81 -68.37
C ILE A 325 -17.45 -83.48 -69.79
N ASN A 326 -16.99 -82.24 -70.02
CA ASN A 326 -16.48 -81.82 -71.32
C ASN A 326 -15.26 -82.65 -71.75
N GLU A 327 -14.36 -82.98 -70.82
CA GLU A 327 -13.22 -83.87 -71.09
C GLU A 327 -13.68 -85.28 -71.48
N LYS A 328 -14.66 -85.85 -70.77
CA LYS A 328 -15.28 -87.15 -71.15
C LYS A 328 -15.92 -87.10 -72.54
N ILE A 329 -16.70 -86.05 -72.84
CA ILE A 329 -17.34 -85.89 -74.17
C ILE A 329 -16.27 -85.83 -75.27
N ASN A 330 -15.17 -85.12 -75.05
CA ASN A 330 -14.07 -85.05 -76.01
C ASN A 330 -13.43 -86.43 -76.21
N MET A 331 -13.15 -87.17 -75.13
CA MET A 331 -12.64 -88.55 -75.22
C MET A 331 -13.58 -89.49 -75.98
N GLU A 332 -14.90 -89.39 -75.75
CA GLU A 332 -15.89 -90.20 -76.48
C GLU A 332 -15.97 -89.81 -77.96
N LYS A 333 -15.91 -88.51 -78.28
CA LYS A 333 -15.86 -88.03 -79.67
C LYS A 333 -14.60 -88.53 -80.38
N GLU A 334 -13.44 -88.47 -79.72
CA GLU A 334 -12.18 -89.01 -80.24
C GLU A 334 -12.27 -90.53 -80.46
N SER A 335 -12.86 -91.26 -79.49
CA SER A 335 -13.11 -92.70 -79.62
C SER A 335 -14.07 -93.05 -80.76
N ALA A 336 -15.14 -92.27 -80.92
CA ALA A 336 -16.11 -92.44 -82.00
C ALA A 336 -15.48 -92.13 -83.37
N ALA A 337 -14.70 -91.05 -83.48
CA ALA A 337 -13.94 -90.71 -84.68
C ALA A 337 -12.95 -91.83 -85.05
N ALA A 338 -12.23 -92.39 -84.08
CA ALA A 338 -11.34 -93.53 -84.28
C ALA A 338 -12.08 -94.78 -84.77
N LYS A 339 -13.26 -95.09 -84.21
CA LYS A 339 -14.11 -96.21 -84.67
C LYS A 339 -14.64 -95.98 -86.09
N GLN A 340 -14.99 -94.74 -86.45
CA GLN A 340 -15.48 -94.38 -87.77
C GLN A 340 -14.38 -94.51 -88.84
N GLN A 341 -13.14 -94.13 -88.51
CA GLN A 341 -11.97 -94.38 -89.36
C GLN A 341 -11.70 -95.89 -89.56
N LEU A 342 -11.83 -96.70 -88.51
CA LEU A 342 -11.71 -98.17 -88.60
C LEU A 342 -12.80 -98.81 -89.49
N LEU A 343 -14.01 -98.27 -89.51
CA LEU A 343 -15.10 -98.72 -90.39
C LEU A 343 -14.88 -98.31 -91.85
N GLN A 344 -14.30 -97.14 -92.10
CA GLN A 344 -13.96 -96.68 -93.46
C GLN A 344 -12.79 -97.48 -94.09
N GLN A 345 -11.94 -98.13 -93.29
CA GLN A 345 -10.89 -99.04 -93.79
C GLN A 345 -11.38 -100.46 -94.10
N LYS A 346 -12.66 -100.76 -93.88
CA LYS A 346 -13.28 -102.09 -94.11
C LYS A 346 -14.19 -102.15 -95.36
N ILE A 347 -14.21 -101.09 -96.17
CA ILE A 347 -14.76 -101.07 -97.53
C ILE A 347 -13.56 -100.94 -98.48
#